data_AF-B1M0D2-F1
#
_entry.id   AF-B1M0D2-F1
#
_cell.length_a   1.000
_cell.length_b   1.000
_cell.length_c   1.000
_cell.angle_alpha   90.00
_cell.angle_beta   90.00
_cell.angle_gamma   90.00
#
_symmetry.space_group_name_H-M   'P 1'
#
loop_
_entity.id
_entity.type
_entity.pdbx_description
1 polymer ?
#
loop_
_entity_poly.entity_id
_entity_poly.type
_entity_poly.pdbx_seq_one_letter_code
_entity_poly.pdbx_strand_id
1 'polypeptide(L)'
;MRALKPVCILLALACAASGIGADPARAQDAAAAPKAFALDSVPVSDAPLGRFPYFALPDGYQPVNPPETREFGHFLFWTGAALREVEGKVFLSLIGPKDGKTYASYELRKNIEAVLTQAGGRKIADGRIPDAVTETLPEDIRVGMYEGLGNVYGAPVQTWVIRRPDRQIWVHFVPDSNGAAWTILETKPFVQTAALLPAERLKQDLDKTGKAVIQVNFATDRAEILPASAPQIDAVAALLRTDPGLRLAINGYTDGTGAAAHNQALSDGRAKAVVARLVGAGIAKDRLRAEGFGAASPVASNDSAAGRAQNRRVELVKF
;
A
#
# COMPACT_ATOMS: atom_id res chain seq x y z
N MET A 1 -6.82 -81.24 38.94
CA MET A 1 -6.26 -80.43 37.84
C MET A 1 -5.66 -79.15 38.40
N ARG A 2 -4.34 -79.09 38.55
CA ARG A 2 -3.51 -77.86 38.52
C ARG A 2 -2.05 -78.33 38.54
N ALA A 3 -1.46 -78.41 37.35
CA ALA A 3 -0.10 -78.86 37.13
C ALA A 3 0.87 -77.66 37.14
N LEU A 4 2.05 -77.91 37.70
CA LEU A 4 3.25 -77.07 37.78
C LEU A 4 3.83 -76.67 36.41
N LYS A 5 4.58 -75.55 36.37
CA LYS A 5 6.02 -75.40 35.99
C LYS A 5 6.35 -73.92 35.62
N PRO A 6 7.63 -73.47 35.60
CA PRO A 6 8.59 -73.40 36.70
C PRO A 6 9.37 -72.05 36.76
N VAL A 7 10.24 -71.95 37.77
CA VAL A 7 11.17 -70.87 38.16
C VAL A 7 12.47 -70.88 37.32
N CYS A 8 13.31 -69.83 37.51
CA CYS A 8 14.78 -69.68 37.26
C CYS A 8 15.14 -68.86 35.98
N ILE A 9 16.01 -67.84 35.92
CA ILE A 9 17.11 -67.23 36.74
C ILE A 9 17.26 -65.78 36.20
N LEU A 10 17.55 -64.69 36.93
CA LEU A 10 18.92 -64.20 37.17
C LEU A 10 18.94 -62.92 38.04
N LEU A 11 19.75 -63.02 39.11
CA LEU A 11 20.59 -62.03 39.78
C LEU A 11 20.24 -60.52 39.73
N ALA A 12 20.04 -59.98 40.93
CA ALA A 12 20.22 -58.58 41.26
C ALA A 12 21.71 -58.19 41.25
N LEU A 13 22.02 -57.00 40.72
CA LEU A 13 23.09 -56.15 41.21
C LEU A 13 22.61 -54.70 41.21
N ALA A 14 22.59 -54.09 42.38
CA ALA A 14 22.29 -52.69 42.60
C ALA A 14 23.52 -51.81 42.32
N CYS A 15 23.32 -50.60 41.79
CA CYS A 15 23.93 -49.39 42.36
C CYS A 15 23.23 -48.13 41.83
N ALA A 16 23.13 -47.13 42.72
CA ALA A 16 22.28 -45.96 42.64
C ALA A 16 22.64 -44.98 41.52
N ALA A 17 21.61 -44.40 40.87
CA ALA A 17 21.71 -43.15 40.14
C ALA A 17 20.98 -42.06 40.95
N SER A 18 21.77 -41.08 41.38
CA SER A 18 21.40 -39.92 42.17
C SER A 18 20.26 -39.14 41.53
N GLY A 19 19.25 -38.82 42.33
CA GLY A 19 18.12 -37.99 41.93
C GLY A 19 18.55 -36.55 41.66
N ILE A 20 18.11 -36.03 40.52
CA ILE A 20 17.85 -34.61 40.33
C ILE A 20 16.34 -34.52 40.14
N GLY A 21 15.66 -34.04 41.19
CA GLY A 21 14.24 -33.74 41.14
C GLY A 21 13.98 -32.69 40.07
N ALA A 22 13.02 -32.99 39.18
CA ALA A 22 12.42 -31.98 38.33
C ALA A 22 11.65 -31.01 39.23
N ASP A 23 12.13 -29.78 39.31
CA ASP A 23 11.50 -28.68 40.00
C ASP A 23 10.17 -28.32 39.27
N PRO A 24 8.98 -28.40 39.92
CA PRO A 24 7.71 -28.15 39.25
C PRO A 24 7.43 -26.66 39.00
N ALA A 25 8.40 -25.77 39.28
CA ALA A 25 8.23 -24.32 39.22
C ALA A 25 8.46 -23.67 37.84
N ARG A 26 8.71 -24.42 36.75
CA ARG A 26 9.02 -23.83 35.42
C ARG A 26 7.92 -23.90 34.36
N ALA A 27 6.69 -24.19 34.77
CA ALA A 27 5.53 -24.25 33.88
C ALA A 27 4.48 -23.18 34.21
N GLN A 28 4.89 -21.91 34.29
CA GLN A 28 4.00 -20.75 34.31
C GLN A 28 4.84 -19.50 34.01
N ASP A 29 5.05 -19.25 32.71
CA ASP A 29 5.29 -17.90 32.16
C ASP A 29 5.27 -17.99 30.62
N ALA A 30 4.18 -18.54 30.08
CA ALA A 30 3.75 -18.15 28.75
C ALA A 30 3.06 -16.79 28.93
N ALA A 31 3.84 -15.71 28.88
CA ALA A 31 3.29 -14.36 28.86
C ALA A 31 2.21 -14.30 27.78
N ALA A 32 0.97 -14.06 28.21
CA ALA A 32 -0.15 -13.92 27.30
C ALA A 32 0.23 -12.89 26.22
N ALA A 33 0.04 -13.25 24.95
CA ALA A 33 0.25 -12.32 23.85
C ALA A 33 -0.47 -11.01 24.17
N PRO A 34 0.19 -9.84 24.03
CA PRO A 34 -0.41 -8.57 24.39
C PRO A 34 -1.75 -8.41 23.67
N LYS A 35 -2.80 -8.07 24.43
CA LYS A 35 -4.16 -7.90 23.93
C LYS A 35 -4.14 -6.90 22.76
N ALA A 36 -4.72 -7.28 21.62
CA ALA A 36 -4.80 -6.39 20.46
C ALA A 36 -5.49 -5.06 20.84
N PHE A 37 -4.90 -3.95 20.42
CA PHE A 37 -5.44 -2.62 20.65
C PHE A 37 -6.84 -2.48 20.02
N ALA A 38 -7.81 -2.09 20.84
CA ALA A 38 -9.18 -1.79 20.40
C ALA A 38 -9.36 -0.28 20.24
N LEU A 39 -9.48 0.19 19.00
CA LEU A 39 -9.66 1.62 18.71
C LEU A 39 -10.87 2.23 19.43
N ASP A 40 -11.96 1.46 19.54
CA ASP A 40 -13.19 1.93 20.17
C ASP A 40 -13.07 2.18 21.68
N SER A 41 -12.00 1.69 22.33
CA SER A 41 -11.74 2.01 23.74
C SER A 41 -11.19 3.41 23.95
N VAL A 42 -10.80 4.13 22.89
CA VAL A 42 -10.41 5.54 22.97
C VAL A 42 -11.68 6.39 22.98
N PRO A 43 -11.90 7.26 23.98
CA PRO A 43 -13.04 8.17 23.99
C PRO A 43 -12.99 9.18 22.83
N VAL A 44 -14.15 9.62 22.36
CA VAL A 44 -14.25 10.75 21.43
C VAL A 44 -13.91 12.03 22.19
N SER A 45 -13.06 12.86 21.61
CA SER A 45 -12.65 14.15 22.14
C SER A 45 -13.32 15.29 21.39
N ASP A 46 -13.87 16.24 22.12
CA ASP A 46 -14.38 17.52 21.60
C ASP A 46 -13.44 18.70 21.92
N ALA A 47 -12.23 18.42 22.43
CA ALA A 47 -11.25 19.45 22.76
C ALA A 47 -10.90 20.29 21.52
N PRO A 48 -10.73 21.62 21.64
CA PRO A 48 -10.39 22.48 20.50
C PRO A 48 -9.10 22.03 19.81
N LEU A 49 -9.10 22.04 18.47
CA LEU A 49 -7.91 21.83 17.66
C LEU A 49 -7.72 22.98 16.68
N GLY A 50 -6.47 23.36 16.46
CA GLY A 50 -6.10 24.34 15.44
C GLY A 50 -6.23 23.77 14.02
N ARG A 51 -5.53 24.40 13.07
CA ARG A 51 -5.38 23.85 11.72
C ARG A 51 -4.36 22.71 11.74
N PHE A 52 -4.55 21.74 10.85
CA PHE A 52 -3.54 20.69 10.59
C PHE A 52 -2.14 21.32 10.41
N PRO A 53 -1.08 20.81 11.08
CA PRO A 53 -0.99 19.52 11.79
C PRO A 53 -1.41 19.56 13.27
N TYR A 54 -2.24 20.53 13.68
CA TYR A 54 -2.89 20.69 15.00
C TYR A 54 -2.01 21.14 16.15
N PHE A 55 -0.73 20.77 16.14
CA PHE A 55 0.18 20.98 17.25
C PHE A 55 1.36 21.85 16.82
N ALA A 56 1.69 22.84 17.65
CA ALA A 56 2.93 23.58 17.54
C ALA A 56 4.04 22.89 18.34
N LEU A 57 5.29 23.05 17.91
CA LEU A 57 6.42 22.62 18.71
C LEU A 57 6.59 23.55 19.93
N PRO A 58 7.10 23.04 21.06
CA PRO A 58 7.36 23.87 22.24
C PRO A 58 8.45 24.91 21.95
N ASP A 59 8.47 25.97 22.76
CA ASP A 59 9.46 27.03 22.61
C ASP A 59 10.90 26.50 22.63
N GLY A 60 11.70 27.03 21.71
CA GLY A 60 13.08 26.61 21.50
C GLY A 60 13.26 25.30 20.74
N TYR A 61 12.21 24.66 20.23
CA TYR A 61 12.31 23.55 19.26
C TYR A 61 11.85 23.98 17.87
N GLN A 62 12.41 23.37 16.83
CA GLN A 62 12.08 23.64 15.43
C GLN A 62 12.19 22.38 14.56
N PRO A 63 11.55 22.37 13.38
CA PRO A 63 11.87 21.39 12.36
C PRO A 63 13.33 21.48 11.95
N VAL A 64 14.03 20.36 11.85
CA VAL A 64 15.42 20.31 11.36
C VAL A 64 15.47 20.59 9.86
N ASN A 65 14.51 20.01 9.13
CA ASN A 65 14.30 20.21 7.69
C ASN A 65 12.87 20.74 7.47
N PRO A 66 12.57 21.29 6.29
CA PRO A 66 11.20 21.63 5.91
C PRO A 66 10.28 20.41 6.10
N PRO A 67 9.21 20.51 6.92
CA PRO A 67 8.28 19.40 7.11
C PRO A 67 7.60 18.98 5.80
N GLU A 68 7.34 17.69 5.65
CA GLU A 68 6.57 17.17 4.53
C GLU A 68 5.07 17.06 4.90
N THR A 69 4.19 17.41 3.96
CA THR A 69 2.76 17.14 4.06
C THR A 69 2.25 16.44 2.81
N ARG A 70 1.54 15.32 3.00
CA ARG A 70 0.86 14.59 1.93
C ARG A 70 -0.65 14.68 2.14
N GLU A 71 -1.36 15.19 1.13
CA GLU A 71 -2.83 15.34 1.19
C GLU A 71 -3.59 14.00 1.25
N PHE A 72 -2.93 12.93 0.82
CA PHE A 72 -3.33 11.54 1.02
C PHE A 72 -2.09 10.64 1.01
N GLY A 73 -1.98 9.75 1.98
CA GLY A 73 -0.90 8.77 2.15
C GLY A 73 -1.29 7.78 3.25
N HIS A 74 -0.31 7.02 3.73
CA HIS A 74 -0.52 6.05 4.81
C HIS A 74 0.68 6.06 5.76
N PHE A 75 0.53 5.47 6.94
CA PHE A 75 1.63 5.23 7.87
C PHE A 75 1.36 3.98 8.72
N LEU A 76 2.42 3.29 9.13
CA LEU A 76 2.34 2.08 9.99
C LEU A 76 2.59 2.46 11.46
N PHE A 77 1.52 2.55 12.25
CA PHE A 77 1.59 2.89 13.67
C PHE A 77 1.77 1.66 14.56
N TRP A 78 2.70 1.74 15.51
CA TRP A 78 2.89 0.68 16.51
C TRP A 78 1.82 0.76 17.60
N THR A 79 1.05 -0.32 17.76
CA THR A 79 -0.05 -0.38 18.75
C THR A 79 0.36 -0.99 20.09
N GLY A 80 1.64 -1.31 20.28
CA GLY A 80 2.13 -2.09 21.43
C GLY A 80 2.15 -3.59 21.21
N ALA A 81 1.42 -4.08 20.19
CA ALA A 81 1.38 -5.50 19.83
C ALA A 81 1.65 -5.75 18.33
N ALA A 82 1.15 -4.87 17.46
CA ALA A 82 1.30 -4.99 16.01
C ALA A 82 1.41 -3.62 15.35
N LEU A 83 1.92 -3.59 14.11
CA LEU A 83 1.81 -2.44 13.23
C LEU A 83 0.37 -2.34 12.70
N ARG A 84 -0.16 -1.12 12.67
CA ARG A 84 -1.46 -0.80 12.10
C ARG A 84 -1.28 0.24 11.01
N GLU A 85 -1.69 -0.12 9.81
CA GLU A 85 -1.80 0.82 8.71
C GLU A 85 -2.97 1.76 8.93
N VAL A 86 -2.71 3.05 8.71
CA VAL A 86 -3.70 4.11 8.77
C VAL A 86 -3.49 5.01 7.57
N GLU A 87 -4.56 5.29 6.84
CA GLU A 87 -4.55 6.13 5.65
C GLU A 87 -5.18 7.49 5.92
N GLY A 88 -4.64 8.52 5.27
CA GLY A 88 -5.21 9.85 5.31
C GLY A 88 -4.22 10.95 5.01
N LYS A 89 -4.45 12.14 5.57
CA LYS A 89 -3.54 13.29 5.41
C LYS A 89 -2.38 13.16 6.40
N VAL A 90 -1.15 13.16 5.89
CA VAL A 90 0.07 12.87 6.66
C VAL A 90 0.96 14.09 6.77
N PHE A 91 1.51 14.33 7.95
CA PHE A 91 2.56 15.33 8.24
C PHE A 91 3.76 14.64 8.87
N LEU A 92 4.96 14.92 8.38
CA LEU A 92 6.22 14.33 8.81
C LEU A 92 7.19 15.44 9.21
N SER A 93 7.90 15.29 10.33
CA SER A 93 8.91 16.27 10.72
C SER A 93 9.94 15.70 11.69
N LEU A 94 11.21 15.94 11.36
CA LEU A 94 12.33 15.86 12.30
C LEU A 94 12.37 17.11 13.15
N ILE A 95 12.59 16.95 14.45
CA ILE A 95 12.58 18.01 15.46
C ILE A 95 13.96 18.12 16.09
N GLY A 96 14.48 19.34 16.14
CA GLY A 96 15.74 19.67 16.79
C GLY A 96 15.60 20.91 17.68
N PRO A 97 16.63 21.21 18.49
CA PRO A 97 16.70 22.48 19.19
C PRO A 97 16.86 23.64 18.20
N LYS A 98 16.28 24.79 18.52
CA LYS A 98 16.59 26.09 17.90
C LYS A 98 17.98 26.55 18.33
N ASP A 99 18.56 27.45 17.56
CA ASP A 99 19.86 28.05 17.86
C ASP A 99 19.91 28.58 19.30
N GLY A 100 20.94 28.16 20.03
CA GLY A 100 21.13 28.53 21.44
C GLY A 100 20.38 27.68 22.46
N LYS A 101 19.47 26.77 22.06
CA LYS A 101 18.86 25.80 22.98
C LYS A 101 19.72 24.53 23.08
N THR A 102 19.92 24.04 24.32
CA THR A 102 20.41 22.68 24.55
C THR A 102 19.26 21.70 24.43
N TYR A 103 19.39 20.68 23.58
CA TYR A 103 18.36 19.66 23.40
C TYR A 103 18.11 18.89 24.71
N ALA A 104 16.85 18.75 25.10
CA ALA A 104 16.44 18.02 26.29
C ALA A 104 15.25 17.09 25.96
N SER A 105 15.55 15.84 25.60
CA SER A 105 14.55 14.83 25.20
C SER A 105 13.39 14.70 26.19
N TYR A 106 13.69 14.71 27.51
CA TYR A 106 12.67 14.60 28.55
C TYR A 106 11.71 15.79 28.57
N GLU A 107 12.21 17.02 28.42
CA GLU A 107 11.42 18.25 28.35
C GLU A 107 10.53 18.24 27.11
N LEU A 108 11.10 17.95 25.94
CA LEU A 108 10.35 17.86 24.68
C LEU A 108 9.22 16.84 24.80
N ARG A 109 9.55 15.62 25.25
CA ARG A 109 8.56 14.56 25.46
C ARG A 109 7.44 15.03 26.38
N LYS A 110 7.74 15.61 27.54
CA LYS A 110 6.71 16.09 28.48
C LYS A 110 5.77 17.14 27.87
N ASN A 111 6.31 18.07 27.07
CA ASN A 111 5.48 19.05 26.38
C ASN A 111 4.57 18.40 25.33
N ILE A 112 5.09 17.47 24.53
CA ILE A 112 4.30 16.75 23.53
C ILE A 112 3.22 15.88 24.19
N GLU A 113 3.56 15.14 25.25
CA GLU A 113 2.56 14.36 26.01
C GLU A 113 1.45 15.26 26.58
N ALA A 114 1.80 16.44 27.10
CA ALA A 114 0.85 17.38 27.67
C ALA A 114 -0.11 17.92 26.62
N VAL A 115 0.37 18.37 25.46
CA VAL A 115 -0.50 18.94 24.42
C VAL A 115 -1.40 17.88 23.79
N LEU A 116 -0.89 16.65 23.59
CA LEU A 116 -1.71 15.53 23.10
C LEU A 116 -2.79 15.15 24.11
N THR A 117 -2.46 15.16 25.41
CA THR A 117 -3.45 14.91 26.47
C THR A 117 -4.52 16.01 26.52
N GLN A 118 -4.13 17.28 26.40
CA GLN A 118 -5.07 18.42 26.35
C GLN A 118 -6.02 18.33 25.15
N ALA A 119 -5.56 17.79 24.02
CA ALA A 119 -6.39 17.51 22.86
C ALA A 119 -7.31 16.27 23.01
N GLY A 120 -7.30 15.61 24.18
CA GLY A 120 -8.06 14.38 24.45
C GLY A 120 -7.42 13.13 23.85
N GLY A 121 -6.12 13.17 23.58
CA GLY A 121 -5.37 12.04 23.05
C GLY A 121 -5.12 10.96 24.09
N ARG A 122 -5.21 9.70 23.65
CA ARG A 122 -4.84 8.52 24.45
C ARG A 122 -3.54 7.94 23.92
N LYS A 123 -2.55 7.77 24.80
CA LYS A 123 -1.34 6.99 24.50
C LYS A 123 -1.71 5.51 24.46
N ILE A 124 -1.42 4.85 23.34
CA ILE A 124 -1.76 3.44 23.09
C ILE A 124 -0.52 2.55 23.11
N ALA A 125 0.66 3.11 22.82
CA ALA A 125 1.94 2.43 22.93
C ALA A 125 3.01 3.39 23.43
N ASP A 126 3.93 2.87 24.24
CA ASP A 126 5.15 3.55 24.69
C ASP A 126 6.25 2.50 24.87
N GLY A 127 7.25 2.51 23.98
CA GLY A 127 8.36 1.56 24.05
C GLY A 127 9.00 1.30 22.70
N ARG A 128 10.11 0.56 22.73
CA ARG A 128 10.83 0.16 21.53
C ARG A 128 10.01 -0.85 20.74
N ILE A 129 9.95 -0.67 19.42
CA ILE A 129 9.37 -1.66 18.52
C ILE A 129 10.36 -2.83 18.41
N PRO A 130 9.92 -4.10 18.53
CA PRO A 130 10.81 -5.24 18.36
C PRO A 130 11.50 -5.24 16.99
N ASP A 131 12.78 -5.60 16.94
CA ASP A 131 13.58 -5.55 15.70
C ASP A 131 12.90 -6.38 14.58
N ALA A 132 12.42 -7.58 14.92
CA ALA A 132 11.67 -8.45 14.01
C ALA A 132 10.40 -7.82 13.41
N VAL A 133 9.83 -6.80 14.05
CA VAL A 133 8.70 -6.02 13.49
C VAL A 133 9.24 -4.90 12.59
N THR A 134 10.27 -4.17 13.03
CA THR A 134 10.86 -3.09 12.21
C THR A 134 11.49 -3.57 10.91
N GLU A 135 12.00 -4.81 10.88
CA GLU A 135 12.54 -5.46 9.68
C GLU A 135 11.46 -5.75 8.62
N THR A 136 10.17 -5.77 9.01
CA THR A 136 9.05 -5.98 8.08
C THR A 136 8.51 -4.68 7.47
N LEU A 137 9.04 -3.52 7.88
CA LEU A 137 8.58 -2.24 7.35
C LEU A 137 8.86 -2.15 5.85
N PRO A 138 7.84 -1.82 5.02
CA PRO A 138 8.02 -1.69 3.59
C PRO A 138 8.89 -0.47 3.27
N GLU A 139 9.56 -0.51 2.10
CA GLU A 139 10.57 0.48 1.72
C GLU A 139 10.00 1.91 1.63
N ASP A 140 8.74 2.06 1.22
CA ASP A 140 8.05 3.35 1.12
C ASP A 140 7.85 4.03 2.49
N ILE A 141 7.73 3.25 3.57
CA ILE A 141 7.75 3.76 4.95
C ILE A 141 9.20 3.98 5.39
N ARG A 142 10.06 2.99 5.18
CA ARG A 142 11.44 2.94 5.70
C ARG A 142 12.32 4.06 5.18
N VAL A 143 12.20 4.34 3.88
CA VAL A 143 12.96 5.36 3.15
C VAL A 143 12.07 6.56 2.85
N GLY A 144 10.86 6.31 2.35
CA GLY A 144 9.97 7.37 1.89
C GLY A 144 9.31 8.18 2.99
N MET A 145 9.38 7.78 4.27
CA MET A 145 8.84 8.54 5.40
C MET A 145 9.85 8.73 6.53
N TYR A 146 11.14 8.70 6.20
CA TYR A 146 12.25 8.81 7.15
C TYR A 146 12.10 9.99 8.13
N GLU A 147 11.62 11.14 7.63
CA GLU A 147 11.48 12.37 8.41
C GLU A 147 10.48 12.25 9.58
N GLY A 148 9.44 11.43 9.43
CA GLY A 148 8.47 11.19 10.49
C GLY A 148 8.67 9.88 11.24
N LEU A 149 9.46 8.95 10.68
CA LEU A 149 9.84 7.68 11.31
C LEU A 149 10.95 7.87 12.35
N GLY A 150 11.92 8.75 12.08
CA GLY A 150 13.05 8.99 12.98
C GLY A 150 13.89 7.73 13.24
N ASN A 151 14.53 7.68 14.42
CA ASN A 151 15.33 6.53 14.85
C ASN A 151 14.46 5.41 15.46
N VAL A 152 13.41 4.99 14.76
CA VAL A 152 12.47 3.97 15.24
C VAL A 152 13.13 2.62 15.59
N TYR A 153 14.30 2.35 15.00
CA TYR A 153 15.09 1.12 15.24
C TYR A 153 15.87 1.17 16.56
N GLY A 154 16.26 2.36 17.02
CA GLY A 154 17.08 2.53 18.22
C GLY A 154 16.29 3.05 19.42
N ALA A 155 15.31 3.91 19.17
CA ALA A 155 14.60 4.71 20.16
C ALA A 155 13.19 4.16 20.47
N PRO A 156 12.66 4.43 21.69
CA PRO A 156 11.27 4.12 21.99
C PRO A 156 10.32 5.00 21.16
N VAL A 157 9.16 4.44 20.85
CA VAL A 157 8.09 5.11 20.12
C VAL A 157 6.92 5.34 21.06
N GLN A 158 6.35 6.54 20.99
CA GLN A 158 5.04 6.82 21.56
C GLN A 158 4.01 6.90 20.44
N THR A 159 2.94 6.09 20.55
CA THR A 159 1.80 6.20 19.64
C THR A 159 0.59 6.72 20.41
N TRP A 160 -0.07 7.72 19.86
CA TRP A 160 -1.24 8.37 20.42
C TRP A 160 -2.38 8.40 19.42
N VAL A 161 -3.62 8.33 19.92
CA VAL A 161 -4.83 8.47 19.12
C VAL A 161 -5.76 9.48 19.77
N ILE A 162 -6.27 10.40 18.96
CA ILE A 162 -7.38 11.29 19.31
C ILE A 162 -8.54 10.92 18.39
N ARG A 163 -9.67 10.49 18.97
CA ARG A 163 -10.88 10.24 18.18
C ARG A 163 -11.75 11.47 18.11
N ARG A 164 -12.26 11.75 16.92
CA ARG A 164 -13.30 12.73 16.64
C ARG A 164 -14.56 12.00 16.14
N PRO A 165 -15.73 12.64 16.10
CA PRO A 165 -16.95 12.01 15.60
C PRO A 165 -16.83 11.48 14.16
N ASP A 166 -16.05 12.17 13.32
CA ASP A 166 -15.94 11.95 11.86
C ASP A 166 -14.59 11.39 11.42
N ARG A 167 -13.56 11.45 12.28
CA ARG A 167 -12.18 11.09 11.93
C ARG A 167 -11.35 10.73 13.15
N GLN A 168 -10.12 10.27 12.91
CA GLN A 168 -9.14 9.95 13.92
C GLN A 168 -7.84 10.70 13.61
N ILE A 169 -7.13 11.10 14.64
CA ILE A 169 -5.81 11.70 14.53
C ILE A 169 -4.83 10.78 15.23
N TRP A 170 -3.89 10.25 14.49
CA TRP A 170 -2.83 9.35 14.96
C TRP A 170 -1.52 10.13 15.03
N VAL A 171 -0.79 9.97 16.14
CA VAL A 171 0.51 10.61 16.33
C VAL A 171 1.53 9.54 16.68
N HIS A 172 2.58 9.46 15.88
CA HIS A 172 3.78 8.67 16.13
C HIS A 172 4.86 9.66 16.54
N PHE A 173 5.41 9.51 17.73
CA PHE A 173 6.46 10.39 18.25
C PHE A 173 7.65 9.55 18.70
N VAL A 174 8.82 9.87 18.17
CA VAL A 174 10.08 9.16 18.43
C VAL A 174 11.07 10.13 19.06
N PRO A 175 11.11 10.23 20.40
CA PRO A 175 12.14 10.98 21.09
C PRO A 175 13.46 10.18 21.07
N ASP A 176 14.52 10.80 20.56
CA ASP A 176 15.88 10.26 20.61
C ASP A 176 16.75 11.11 21.56
N SER A 177 18.02 10.77 21.64
CA SER A 177 19.07 11.40 22.45
C SER A 177 19.53 12.76 21.91
N ASN A 178 19.42 13.00 20.60
CA ASN A 178 19.93 14.19 19.93
C ASN A 178 18.87 14.95 19.10
N GLY A 179 17.62 14.50 19.13
CA GLY A 179 16.52 15.03 18.34
C GLY A 179 15.27 14.20 18.53
N ALA A 180 14.23 14.50 17.77
CA ALA A 180 13.04 13.66 17.73
C ALA A 180 12.46 13.63 16.31
N ALA A 181 11.51 12.75 16.08
CA ALA A 181 10.65 12.78 14.91
C ALA A 181 9.20 12.67 15.34
N TRP A 182 8.30 13.18 14.51
CA TRP A 182 6.90 12.78 14.59
C TRP A 182 6.23 12.64 13.23
N THR A 183 5.23 11.77 13.22
CA THR A 183 4.22 11.68 12.17
C THR A 183 2.87 12.01 12.78
N ILE A 184 2.13 12.93 12.16
CA ILE A 184 0.74 13.24 12.51
C ILE A 184 -0.12 12.87 11.30
N LEU A 185 -1.08 11.97 11.50
CA LEU A 185 -1.97 11.50 10.44
C LEU A 185 -3.42 11.74 10.85
N GLU A 186 -4.16 12.47 10.02
CA GLU A 186 -5.62 12.56 10.10
C GLU A 186 -6.26 11.59 9.12
N THR A 187 -7.12 10.68 9.60
CA THR A 187 -7.79 9.72 8.74
C THR A 187 -8.67 10.43 7.72
N LYS A 188 -8.49 10.09 6.45
CA LYS A 188 -9.29 10.59 5.35
C LYS A 188 -9.64 9.40 4.46
N PRO A 189 -10.89 9.28 3.97
CA PRO A 189 -11.21 8.22 3.02
C PRO A 189 -10.44 8.44 1.71
N PHE A 190 -9.96 7.35 1.11
CA PHE A 190 -9.41 7.40 -0.24
C PHE A 190 -10.49 7.87 -1.22
N VAL A 191 -10.16 8.88 -2.03
CA VAL A 191 -10.99 9.32 -3.14
C VAL A 191 -10.31 8.87 -4.42
N GLN A 192 -10.83 7.81 -5.03
CA GLN A 192 -10.32 7.33 -6.30
C GLN A 192 -10.59 8.36 -7.40
N THR A 193 -9.54 9.00 -7.89
CA THR A 193 -9.60 9.94 -9.03
C THR A 193 -9.21 9.29 -10.35
N ALA A 194 -8.53 8.15 -10.30
CA ALA A 194 -8.24 7.33 -11.47
C ALA A 194 -9.52 6.63 -11.92
N ALA A 195 -9.97 6.92 -13.14
CA ALA A 195 -11.09 6.24 -13.77
C ALA A 195 -10.59 5.31 -14.87
N LEU A 196 -11.29 4.19 -15.07
CA LEU A 196 -11.26 3.48 -16.35
C LEU A 196 -11.70 4.49 -17.43
N LEU A 197 -10.98 4.59 -18.55
CA LEU A 197 -11.26 5.57 -19.61
C LEU A 197 -12.77 5.60 -19.92
N PRO A 198 -13.49 6.68 -19.54
CA PRO A 198 -14.93 6.74 -19.76
C PRO A 198 -15.22 6.77 -21.27
N ALA A 199 -16.36 6.21 -21.68
CA ALA A 199 -16.84 6.30 -23.06
C ALA A 199 -16.85 7.76 -23.56
N GLU A 200 -17.14 8.71 -22.66
CA GLU A 200 -17.14 10.15 -22.89
C GLU A 200 -15.74 10.67 -23.20
N ARG A 201 -14.70 10.16 -22.54
CA ARG A 201 -13.32 10.57 -22.82
C ARG A 201 -12.85 10.03 -24.17
N LEU A 202 -13.16 8.76 -24.45
CA LEU A 202 -12.93 8.19 -25.78
C LEU A 202 -13.63 9.00 -26.87
N LYS A 203 -14.87 9.42 -26.61
CA LYS A 203 -15.62 10.29 -27.52
C LYS A 203 -14.95 11.65 -27.69
N GLN A 204 -14.53 12.31 -26.60
CA GLN A 204 -13.84 13.59 -26.67
C GLN A 204 -12.55 13.51 -27.49
N ASP A 205 -11.75 12.45 -27.30
CA ASP A 205 -10.49 12.27 -28.02
C ASP A 205 -10.76 11.97 -29.52
N LEU A 206 -11.77 11.15 -29.82
CA LEU A 206 -12.22 10.88 -31.19
C LEU A 206 -12.81 12.13 -31.88
N ASP A 207 -13.59 12.93 -31.18
CA ASP A 207 -14.18 14.17 -31.71
C ASP A 207 -13.10 15.22 -31.98
N LYS A 208 -12.07 15.31 -31.12
CA LYS A 208 -10.99 16.30 -31.25
C LYS A 208 -9.92 15.89 -32.25
N THR A 209 -9.55 14.61 -32.29
CA THR A 209 -8.35 14.15 -33.00
C THR A 209 -8.63 13.07 -34.04
N GLY A 210 -9.86 12.54 -34.11
CA GLY A 210 -10.19 11.36 -34.90
C GLY A 210 -9.64 10.05 -34.31
N LYS A 211 -8.97 10.09 -33.17
CA LYS A 211 -8.28 8.95 -32.57
C LYS A 211 -8.43 8.89 -31.04
N ALA A 212 -8.53 7.68 -30.50
CA ALA A 212 -8.42 7.41 -29.06
C ALA A 212 -7.51 6.20 -28.82
N VAL A 213 -6.91 6.09 -27.63
CA VAL A 213 -6.01 4.98 -27.29
C VAL A 213 -6.56 4.25 -26.07
N ILE A 214 -6.59 2.92 -26.15
CA ILE A 214 -6.96 2.03 -25.04
C ILE A 214 -5.86 1.00 -24.79
N GLN A 215 -5.73 0.56 -23.54
CA GLN A 215 -4.69 -0.38 -23.11
C GLN A 215 -5.25 -1.79 -22.93
N VAL A 216 -5.29 -2.57 -24.01
CA VAL A 216 -5.81 -3.95 -23.98
C VAL A 216 -4.67 -4.93 -23.66
N ASN A 217 -4.83 -5.69 -22.59
CA ASN A 217 -3.93 -6.74 -22.14
C ASN A 217 -4.28 -8.06 -22.82
N PHE A 218 -3.25 -8.73 -23.32
CA PHE A 218 -3.36 -10.03 -23.97
C PHE A 218 -2.46 -11.05 -23.29
N ALA A 219 -2.80 -12.33 -23.40
CA ALA A 219 -1.90 -13.40 -23.00
C ALA A 219 -0.57 -13.30 -23.78
N THR A 220 0.52 -13.70 -23.14
CA THR A 220 1.88 -13.61 -23.70
C THR A 220 1.93 -14.27 -25.07
N ASP A 221 2.42 -13.52 -26.05
CA ASP A 221 2.55 -13.95 -27.45
C ASP A 221 1.25 -14.46 -28.11
N ARG A 222 0.10 -13.98 -27.62
CA ARG A 222 -1.22 -14.40 -28.10
C ARG A 222 -2.15 -13.21 -28.35
N ALA A 223 -3.24 -13.49 -29.06
CA ALA A 223 -4.36 -12.58 -29.30
C ALA A 223 -5.53 -12.78 -28.32
N GLU A 224 -5.34 -13.62 -27.30
CA GLU A 224 -6.33 -13.86 -26.25
C GLU A 224 -6.39 -12.66 -25.30
N ILE A 225 -7.55 -12.00 -25.21
CA ILE A 225 -7.78 -10.85 -24.34
C ILE A 225 -7.91 -11.32 -22.89
N LEU A 226 -7.14 -10.71 -21.98
CA LEU A 226 -7.22 -11.02 -20.56
C LEU A 226 -8.45 -10.37 -19.90
N PRO A 227 -9.05 -10.99 -18.87
CA PRO A 227 -10.23 -10.45 -18.18
C PRO A 227 -10.09 -9.01 -17.69
N ALA A 228 -8.88 -8.60 -17.30
CA ALA A 228 -8.57 -7.24 -16.84
C ALA A 228 -8.87 -6.15 -17.89
N SER A 229 -9.01 -6.49 -19.17
CA SER A 229 -9.31 -5.53 -20.24
C SER A 229 -10.77 -5.46 -20.65
N ALA A 230 -11.64 -6.29 -20.05
CA ALA A 230 -13.08 -6.23 -20.30
C ALA A 230 -13.65 -4.81 -20.11
N PRO A 231 -13.33 -4.06 -19.03
CA PRO A 231 -13.96 -2.76 -18.82
C PRO A 231 -13.66 -1.71 -19.90
N GLN A 232 -12.45 -1.74 -20.49
CA GLN A 232 -12.09 -0.80 -21.56
C GLN A 232 -12.81 -1.14 -22.87
N ILE A 233 -12.94 -2.43 -23.19
CA ILE A 233 -13.67 -2.88 -24.38
C ILE A 233 -15.16 -2.60 -24.20
N ASP A 234 -15.69 -2.76 -23.00
CA ASP A 234 -17.08 -2.42 -22.67
C ASP A 234 -17.34 -0.91 -22.78
N ALA A 235 -16.37 -0.06 -22.42
CA ALA A 235 -16.46 1.40 -22.64
C ALA A 235 -16.50 1.76 -24.14
N VAL A 236 -15.73 1.07 -24.99
CA VAL A 236 -15.81 1.23 -26.46
C VAL A 236 -17.18 0.77 -26.98
N ALA A 237 -17.68 -0.36 -26.49
CA ALA A 237 -19.01 -0.85 -26.87
C ALA A 237 -20.12 0.13 -26.43
N ALA A 238 -20.03 0.70 -25.22
CA ALA A 238 -20.96 1.71 -24.74
C ALA A 238 -20.94 2.95 -25.65
N LEU A 239 -19.75 3.46 -25.99
CA LEU A 239 -19.60 4.57 -26.92
C LEU A 239 -20.28 4.30 -28.27
N LEU A 240 -20.00 3.14 -28.88
CA LEU A 240 -20.60 2.74 -30.17
C LEU A 240 -22.12 2.55 -30.11
N ARG A 241 -22.68 2.24 -28.94
CA ARG A 241 -24.14 2.21 -28.74
C ARG A 241 -24.73 3.61 -28.63
N THR A 242 -24.05 4.52 -27.92
CA THR A 242 -24.52 5.91 -27.75
C THR A 242 -24.40 6.75 -29.02
N ASP A 243 -23.48 6.39 -29.92
CA ASP A 243 -23.31 7.04 -31.22
C ASP A 243 -23.45 6.00 -32.34
N PRO A 244 -24.66 5.75 -32.87
CA PRO A 244 -24.90 4.77 -33.92
C PRO A 244 -24.19 5.06 -35.24
N GLY A 245 -23.81 6.32 -35.49
CA GLY A 245 -23.10 6.74 -36.71
C GLY A 245 -21.59 6.55 -36.64
N LEU A 246 -21.03 6.35 -35.44
CA LEU A 246 -19.61 6.18 -35.25
C LEU A 246 -19.09 4.87 -35.87
N ARG A 247 -18.01 4.97 -36.63
CA ARG A 247 -17.29 3.83 -37.23
C ARG A 247 -15.83 3.91 -36.80
N LEU A 248 -15.26 2.77 -36.40
CA LEU A 248 -13.91 2.71 -35.82
C LEU A 248 -13.05 1.63 -36.47
N ALA A 249 -11.85 2.01 -36.90
CA ALA A 249 -10.76 1.09 -37.13
C ALA A 249 -10.06 0.80 -35.81
N ILE A 250 -9.90 -0.47 -35.51
CA ILE A 250 -9.22 -0.99 -34.32
C ILE A 250 -7.80 -1.37 -34.74
N ASN A 251 -6.85 -0.52 -34.37
CA ASN A 251 -5.47 -0.61 -34.80
C ASN A 251 -4.62 -1.22 -33.69
N GLY A 252 -4.06 -2.41 -33.91
CA GLY A 252 -3.22 -3.11 -32.94
C GLY A 252 -1.74 -2.78 -33.10
N TYR A 253 -1.04 -2.63 -31.98
CA TYR A 253 0.41 -2.39 -31.94
C TYR A 253 1.11 -3.35 -30.96
N THR A 254 2.38 -3.67 -31.26
CA THR A 254 3.26 -4.43 -30.37
C THR A 254 4.41 -3.56 -29.86
N ASP A 255 5.18 -4.08 -28.91
CA ASP A 255 6.52 -3.53 -28.66
C ASP A 255 7.52 -4.03 -29.71
N GLY A 256 8.74 -3.50 -29.64
CA GLY A 256 9.83 -3.80 -30.57
C GLY A 256 10.52 -5.15 -30.37
N THR A 257 10.04 -6.02 -29.48
CA THR A 257 10.66 -7.34 -29.25
C THR A 257 10.13 -8.37 -30.25
N GLY A 258 11.01 -9.23 -30.77
CA GLY A 258 10.66 -10.26 -31.75
C GLY A 258 10.74 -9.81 -33.21
N ALA A 259 10.47 -10.75 -34.13
CA ALA A 259 10.59 -10.50 -35.58
C ALA A 259 9.44 -9.62 -36.10
N ALA A 260 9.73 -8.74 -37.07
CA ALA A 260 8.75 -7.81 -37.63
C ALA A 260 7.50 -8.51 -38.20
N ALA A 261 7.68 -9.59 -38.95
CA ALA A 261 6.56 -10.36 -39.52
C ALA A 261 5.69 -11.02 -38.43
N HIS A 262 6.31 -11.46 -37.34
CA HIS A 262 5.61 -12.03 -36.19
C HIS A 262 4.78 -10.97 -35.47
N ASN A 263 5.39 -9.81 -35.18
CA ASN A 263 4.71 -8.67 -34.55
C ASN A 263 3.54 -8.15 -35.41
N GLN A 264 3.71 -8.13 -36.73
CA GLN A 264 2.63 -7.79 -37.65
C GLN A 264 1.44 -8.76 -37.48
N ALA A 265 1.67 -10.06 -37.61
CA ALA A 265 0.63 -11.08 -37.45
C ALA A 265 -0.03 -11.05 -36.06
N LEU A 266 0.76 -10.84 -35.01
CA LEU A 266 0.28 -10.74 -33.62
C LEU A 266 -0.62 -9.51 -33.43
N SER A 267 -0.20 -8.35 -33.93
CA SER A 267 -0.97 -7.11 -33.85
C SER A 267 -2.30 -7.20 -34.62
N ASP A 268 -2.30 -7.84 -35.80
CA ASP A 268 -3.50 -8.13 -36.61
C ASP A 268 -4.46 -9.05 -35.85
N GLY A 269 -3.94 -10.11 -35.23
CA GLY A 269 -4.73 -11.04 -34.41
C GLY A 269 -5.40 -10.34 -33.23
N ARG A 270 -4.66 -9.46 -32.54
CA ARG A 270 -5.16 -8.67 -31.40
C ARG A 270 -6.25 -7.70 -31.79
N ALA A 271 -6.08 -6.97 -32.89
CA ALA A 271 -7.11 -6.10 -33.44
C ALA A 271 -8.40 -6.87 -33.77
N LYS A 272 -8.27 -8.04 -34.42
CA LYS A 272 -9.39 -8.93 -34.74
C LYS A 272 -10.09 -9.47 -33.50
N ALA A 273 -9.35 -9.81 -32.45
CA ALA A 273 -9.92 -10.27 -31.17
C ALA A 273 -10.79 -9.19 -30.51
N VAL A 274 -10.32 -7.93 -30.54
CA VAL A 274 -11.11 -6.79 -30.02
C VAL A 274 -12.37 -6.57 -30.85
N VAL A 275 -12.28 -6.60 -32.18
CA VAL A 275 -13.47 -6.52 -33.06
C VAL A 275 -14.44 -7.66 -32.76
N ALA A 276 -13.96 -8.90 -32.63
CA ALA A 276 -14.80 -10.05 -32.31
C ALA A 276 -15.52 -9.86 -30.97
N ARG A 277 -14.83 -9.31 -29.96
CA ARG A 277 -15.44 -9.01 -28.65
C ARG A 277 -16.53 -7.92 -28.76
N LEU A 278 -16.29 -6.86 -29.53
CA LEU A 278 -17.27 -5.79 -29.75
C LEU A 278 -18.49 -6.28 -30.55
N VAL A 279 -18.29 -7.13 -31.55
CA VAL A 279 -19.38 -7.78 -32.28
C VAL A 279 -20.18 -8.69 -31.37
N GLY A 280 -19.51 -9.47 -30.51
CA GLY A 280 -20.17 -10.29 -29.48
C GLY A 280 -20.97 -9.47 -28.46
N ALA A 281 -20.62 -8.19 -28.28
CA ALA A 281 -21.38 -7.24 -27.48
C ALA A 281 -22.54 -6.57 -28.24
N GLY A 282 -22.82 -6.97 -29.49
CA GLY A 282 -23.93 -6.48 -30.30
C GLY A 282 -23.62 -5.29 -31.21
N ILE A 283 -22.34 -4.93 -31.39
CA ILE A 283 -21.96 -3.88 -32.36
C ILE A 283 -21.95 -4.46 -33.78
N ALA A 284 -22.55 -3.76 -34.73
CA ALA A 284 -22.58 -4.17 -36.13
C ALA A 284 -21.16 -4.20 -36.74
N LYS A 285 -20.83 -5.30 -37.43
CA LYS A 285 -19.48 -5.57 -37.95
C LYS A 285 -19.02 -4.55 -39.00
N ASP A 286 -19.93 -4.01 -39.79
CA ASP A 286 -19.69 -2.99 -40.84
C ASP A 286 -19.24 -1.62 -40.29
N ARG A 287 -19.43 -1.41 -38.98
CA ARG A 287 -18.93 -0.24 -38.24
C ARG A 287 -17.51 -0.41 -37.73
N LEU A 288 -16.91 -1.59 -37.90
CA LEU A 288 -15.62 -1.95 -37.32
C LEU A 288 -14.64 -2.41 -38.40
N ARG A 289 -13.38 -1.97 -38.30
CA ARG A 289 -12.24 -2.52 -39.05
C ARG A 289 -11.17 -3.00 -38.08
N ALA A 290 -10.37 -3.98 -38.46
CA ALA A 290 -9.25 -4.46 -37.66
C ALA A 290 -7.98 -4.43 -38.52
N GLU A 291 -6.96 -3.72 -38.04
CA GLU A 291 -5.67 -3.58 -38.72
C GLU A 291 -4.53 -3.68 -37.71
N GLY A 292 -3.52 -4.49 -38.01
CA GLY A 292 -2.27 -4.58 -37.26
C GLY A 292 -1.20 -3.67 -37.84
N PHE A 293 -0.40 -3.07 -36.97
CA PHE A 293 0.71 -2.19 -37.36
C PHE A 293 2.07 -2.67 -36.83
N GLY A 294 2.09 -3.85 -36.19
CA GLY A 294 3.27 -4.42 -35.55
C GLY A 294 3.96 -3.42 -34.62
N ALA A 295 5.29 -3.35 -34.74
CA ALA A 295 6.14 -2.49 -33.91
C ALA A 295 6.58 -1.20 -34.63
N ALA A 296 6.11 -0.95 -35.85
CA ALA A 296 6.66 0.09 -36.74
C ALA A 296 6.32 1.53 -36.32
N SER A 297 5.43 1.72 -35.35
CA SER A 297 5.01 3.04 -34.86
C SER A 297 4.98 3.09 -33.32
N PRO A 298 6.16 3.10 -32.67
CA PRO A 298 6.25 3.22 -31.22
C PRO A 298 5.85 4.63 -30.77
N VAL A 299 5.20 4.70 -29.61
CA VAL A 299 4.86 5.96 -28.91
C VAL A 299 5.79 6.22 -27.72
N ALA A 300 6.64 5.25 -27.37
CA ALA A 300 7.62 5.33 -26.32
C ALA A 300 8.87 4.50 -26.65
N SER A 301 9.97 4.73 -25.93
CA SER A 301 11.20 3.94 -26.10
C SER A 301 10.95 2.46 -25.80
N ASN A 302 11.43 1.57 -26.68
CA ASN A 302 11.39 0.13 -26.47
C ASN A 302 12.49 -0.37 -25.51
N ASP A 303 13.39 0.50 -25.06
CA ASP A 303 14.52 0.13 -24.21
C ASP A 303 14.07 -0.08 -22.75
N SER A 304 13.04 0.65 -22.32
CA SER A 304 12.47 0.52 -20.98
C SER A 304 11.26 -0.43 -20.95
N ALA A 305 11.07 -1.13 -19.82
CA ALA A 305 9.87 -1.96 -19.62
C ALA A 305 8.58 -1.13 -19.67
N ALA A 306 8.62 0.08 -19.11
CA ALA A 306 7.50 1.03 -19.14
C ALA A 306 7.14 1.46 -20.56
N GLY A 307 8.13 1.81 -21.38
CA GLY A 307 7.88 2.22 -22.76
C GLY A 307 7.41 1.07 -23.66
N ARG A 308 7.93 -0.16 -23.46
CA ARG A 308 7.36 -1.36 -24.11
C ARG A 308 5.90 -1.58 -23.75
N ALA A 309 5.52 -1.37 -22.48
CA ALA A 309 4.12 -1.46 -22.06
C ALA A 309 3.24 -0.42 -22.78
N GLN A 310 3.72 0.81 -22.97
CA GLN A 310 3.00 1.84 -23.71
C GLN A 310 2.85 1.52 -25.21
N ASN A 311 3.85 0.86 -25.81
CA ASN A 311 3.80 0.46 -27.21
C ASN A 311 2.81 -0.67 -27.50
N ARG A 312 2.59 -1.58 -26.53
CA ARG A 312 1.56 -2.64 -26.58
C ARG A 312 0.16 -2.06 -26.34
N ARG A 313 -0.37 -1.35 -27.33
CA ARG A 313 -1.65 -0.62 -27.24
C ARG A 313 -2.59 -0.97 -28.38
N VAL A 314 -3.85 -0.55 -28.22
CA VAL A 314 -4.85 -0.52 -29.29
C VAL A 314 -5.30 0.92 -29.50
N GLU A 315 -5.33 1.35 -30.75
CA GLU A 315 -5.84 2.67 -31.14
C GLU A 315 -7.19 2.52 -31.83
N LEU A 316 -8.09 3.43 -31.54
CA LEU A 316 -9.41 3.55 -32.16
C LEU A 316 -9.34 4.73 -33.10
N VAL A 317 -9.59 4.53 -34.40
CA VAL A 317 -9.50 5.59 -35.41
C VAL A 317 -10.82 5.71 -36.15
N LYS A 318 -11.38 6.92 -36.21
CA LYS A 318 -12.63 7.21 -36.94
C LYS A 318 -12.38 7.13 -38.45
N PHE A 319 -13.32 6.53 -39.20
CA PHE A 319 -13.28 6.42 -40.66
C PHE A 319 -14.65 6.57 -41.32
#